data_AF-A0A2H0JSN5-F1
#
_entry.id   AF-A0A2H0JSN5-F1
#
_cell.length_a   1.000
_cell.length_b   1.000
_cell.length_c   1.000
_cell.angle_alpha   90.00
_cell.angle_beta   90.00
_cell.angle_gamma   90.00
#
_symmetry.space_group_name_H-M   'P 1'
#
loop_
_entity.id
_entity.type
_entity.pdbx_description
1 polymer ?
#
loop_
_entity_poly.entity_id
_entity_poly.type
_entity_poly.pdbx_seq_one_letter_code
_entity_poly.pdbx_strand_id
1 'polypeptide(L)'
;MSLVLLQVLAACSPSPPLIPPGTVPIDLDKPAPDALLTYWLTPYLDPPRDPFTAGIVYEVGGDFFLGPEDSLRSRAPGLLPLLDQPSINWESFTAFLQNTWHTAAGHPERVDGWMQRAGNWRESEGWIRIPVKGSMSPFVRIVSVKESAVVAALSERARGGILQYPEGTLFAADHMNEGQIVETTIMWKRGPGKWDYASYDGGGRLAIEVFKEPKPLQSPVQCLGCHTGNRAFEPERSFPASASDGPDGARYIDVDDASRDATVTALLNEHLQRSDTILGLYATIYLSRVRSRVLSGRGTPADSLLLTQQGIPITSDAS
;
A
#
# COMPACT_ATOMS: atom_id res chain seq x y z
N MET A 1 -26.81 0.40 71.18
CA MET A 1 -27.60 0.32 69.92
C MET A 1 -26.88 1.18 68.89
N SER A 2 -26.08 0.56 68.03
CA SER A 2 -25.35 1.25 66.97
C SER A 2 -26.17 1.20 65.69
N LEU A 3 -26.61 2.37 65.21
CA LEU A 3 -27.26 2.51 63.91
C LEU A 3 -26.18 2.38 62.82
N VAL A 4 -26.23 1.30 62.05
CA VAL A 4 -25.48 1.14 60.81
C VAL A 4 -26.22 1.90 59.72
N LEU A 5 -25.66 3.02 59.28
CA LEU A 5 -26.17 3.82 58.17
C LEU A 5 -25.74 3.14 56.85
N LEU A 6 -26.67 2.44 56.21
CA LEU A 6 -26.48 1.84 54.90
C LEU A 6 -26.55 2.96 53.84
N GLN A 7 -25.40 3.47 53.37
CA GLN A 7 -25.36 4.34 52.21
C GLN A 7 -25.64 3.51 50.96
N VAL A 8 -26.85 3.65 50.42
CA VAL A 8 -27.21 3.15 49.09
C VAL A 8 -26.48 4.02 48.06
N LEU A 9 -25.33 3.53 47.59
CA LEU A 9 -24.71 4.03 46.36
C LEU A 9 -25.64 3.64 45.21
N ALA A 10 -26.53 4.55 44.82
CA ALA A 10 -27.23 4.49 43.55
C ALA A 10 -26.17 4.58 42.45
N ALA A 11 -25.76 3.42 41.94
CA ALA A 11 -24.98 3.35 40.72
C ALA A 11 -25.82 3.97 39.60
N CYS A 12 -25.49 5.20 39.20
CA CYS A 12 -25.93 5.73 37.92
C CYS A 12 -25.33 4.82 36.85
N SER A 13 -26.08 3.80 36.43
CA SER A 13 -25.73 3.03 35.25
C SER A 13 -25.56 4.04 34.11
N PRO A 14 -24.38 4.12 33.48
CA PRO A 14 -24.21 5.00 32.32
C PRO A 14 -25.28 4.61 31.32
N SER A 15 -26.09 5.59 30.90
CA SER A 15 -27.05 5.37 29.82
C SER A 15 -26.26 4.83 28.62
N PRO A 16 -26.77 3.80 27.93
CA PRO A 16 -26.10 3.28 26.74
C PRO A 16 -25.86 4.44 25.77
N PRO A 17 -24.73 4.47 25.05
CA PRO A 17 -24.47 5.52 24.08
C PRO A 17 -25.64 5.58 23.08
N LEU A 18 -26.24 6.76 22.94
CA LEU A 18 -27.35 6.97 22.02
C LEU A 18 -26.83 6.95 20.59
N ILE A 19 -27.29 5.99 19.80
CA ILE A 19 -27.11 5.99 18.35
C ILE A 19 -27.94 7.15 17.78
N PRO A 20 -27.36 8.10 17.04
CA PRO A 20 -28.12 9.20 16.43
C PRO A 20 -29.23 8.67 15.51
N PRO A 21 -30.42 9.28 15.49
CA PRO A 21 -31.45 8.89 14.53
C PRO A 21 -30.96 9.11 13.10
N GLY A 22 -31.31 8.19 12.19
CA GLY A 22 -30.94 8.26 10.77
C GLY A 22 -29.54 7.73 10.44
N THR A 23 -28.85 7.07 11.36
CA THR A 23 -27.62 6.32 11.05
C THR A 23 -27.91 4.98 10.37
N VAL A 24 -26.98 4.50 9.55
CA VAL A 24 -27.04 3.17 8.93
C VAL A 24 -26.00 2.23 9.55
N PRO A 25 -26.37 1.03 10.03
CA PRO A 25 -25.41 0.09 10.60
C PRO A 25 -24.40 -0.42 9.57
N ILE A 26 -23.16 -0.59 9.99
CA ILE A 26 -22.05 -1.11 9.19
C ILE A 26 -21.61 -2.45 9.78
N ASP A 27 -21.74 -3.53 9.01
CA ASP A 27 -21.30 -4.88 9.36
C ASP A 27 -20.42 -5.46 8.26
N LEU A 28 -19.11 -5.21 8.36
CA LEU A 28 -18.17 -5.63 7.31
C LEU A 28 -17.78 -7.12 7.39
N ASP A 29 -18.04 -7.83 8.50
CA ASP A 29 -17.50 -9.18 8.73
C ASP A 29 -16.00 -9.29 8.36
N LYS A 30 -15.20 -8.34 8.87
CA LYS A 30 -13.75 -8.26 8.66
C LYS A 30 -13.01 -8.07 9.98
N PRO A 31 -11.77 -8.57 10.10
CA PRO A 31 -10.90 -8.20 11.21
C PRO A 31 -10.55 -6.70 11.14
N ALA A 32 -10.49 -6.04 12.29
CA ALA A 32 -10.18 -4.61 12.43
C ALA A 32 -11.03 -3.70 11.50
N PRO A 33 -12.37 -3.73 11.62
CA PRO A 33 -13.27 -2.94 10.79
C PRO A 33 -13.05 -1.43 10.95
N ASP A 34 -12.62 -0.97 12.13
CA ASP A 34 -12.22 0.40 12.42
C ASP A 34 -11.08 0.86 11.51
N ALA A 35 -10.01 0.07 11.40
CA ALA A 35 -8.87 0.38 10.55
C ALA A 35 -9.25 0.41 9.06
N LEU A 36 -10.13 -0.50 8.63
CA LEU A 36 -10.67 -0.53 7.26
C LEU A 36 -11.51 0.71 6.97
N LEU A 37 -12.41 1.10 7.88
CA LEU A 37 -13.24 2.29 7.72
C LEU A 37 -12.39 3.56 7.70
N THR A 38 -11.41 3.69 8.60
CA THR A 38 -10.45 4.79 8.55
C THR A 38 -9.69 4.82 7.23
N TYR A 39 -9.21 3.67 6.75
CA TYR A 39 -8.48 3.61 5.49
C TYR A 39 -9.34 4.06 4.29
N TRP A 40 -10.54 3.48 4.13
CA TRP A 40 -11.38 3.64 2.94
C TRP A 40 -12.18 4.94 2.93
N LEU A 41 -12.58 5.46 4.09
CA LEU A 41 -13.42 6.64 4.18
C LEU A 41 -12.63 7.95 4.29
N THR A 42 -11.35 7.91 4.70
CA THR A 42 -10.50 9.12 4.77
C THR A 42 -10.52 9.94 3.48
N PRO A 43 -10.43 9.35 2.26
CA PRO A 43 -10.45 10.13 1.01
C PRO A 43 -11.76 10.85 0.71
N TYR A 44 -12.88 10.47 1.34
CA TYR A 44 -14.17 11.15 1.14
C TYR A 44 -14.31 12.44 1.97
N LEU A 45 -13.34 12.73 2.83
CA LEU A 45 -13.32 13.90 3.70
C LEU A 45 -12.40 14.97 3.13
N ASP A 46 -12.87 16.22 3.16
CA ASP A 46 -12.08 17.39 2.79
C ASP A 46 -12.07 18.42 3.95
N PRO A 47 -10.92 18.68 4.61
CA PRO A 47 -9.63 18.01 4.42
C PRO A 47 -9.65 16.54 4.91
N PRO A 48 -8.75 15.67 4.38
CA PRO A 48 -8.63 14.28 4.83
C PRO A 48 -8.31 14.17 6.32
N ARG A 49 -9.10 13.40 7.06
CA ARG A 49 -8.92 13.15 8.50
C ARG A 49 -9.62 11.85 8.90
N ASP A 50 -9.45 11.44 10.16
CA ASP A 50 -10.07 10.23 10.67
C ASP A 50 -11.62 10.32 10.67
N PRO A 51 -12.34 9.34 10.11
CA PRO A 51 -13.80 9.40 9.95
C PRO A 51 -14.59 9.37 11.26
N PHE A 52 -14.02 8.80 12.32
CA PHE A 52 -14.65 8.77 13.64
C PHE A 52 -14.59 10.15 14.28
N THR A 53 -13.41 10.77 14.28
CA THR A 53 -13.26 12.16 14.76
C THR A 53 -14.02 13.17 13.90
N ALA A 54 -14.18 12.89 12.61
CA ALA A 54 -14.98 13.68 11.70
C ALA A 54 -16.49 13.49 11.88
N GLY A 55 -16.96 12.61 12.76
CA GLY A 55 -18.38 12.37 13.02
C GLY A 55 -19.16 11.82 11.82
N ILE A 56 -18.48 11.16 10.89
CA ILE A 56 -19.11 10.45 9.76
C ILE A 56 -19.26 8.95 10.05
N VAL A 57 -18.47 8.41 10.97
CA VAL A 57 -18.64 7.05 11.52
C VAL A 57 -18.77 7.13 13.03
N TYR A 58 -19.65 6.32 13.60
CA TYR A 58 -19.87 6.19 15.03
C TYR A 58 -19.58 4.76 15.47
N GLU A 59 -19.00 4.59 16.65
CA GLU A 59 -18.84 3.30 17.32
C GLU A 59 -19.68 3.28 18.59
N VAL A 60 -20.58 2.30 18.72
CA VAL A 60 -21.44 2.14 19.89
C VAL A 60 -21.46 0.66 20.27
N GLY A 61 -20.93 0.34 21.46
CA GLY A 61 -20.95 -1.04 21.95
C GLY A 61 -20.11 -2.03 21.13
N GLY A 62 -19.16 -1.52 20.32
CA GLY A 62 -18.36 -2.32 19.37
C GLY A 62 -18.98 -2.43 17.97
N ASP A 63 -20.19 -1.89 17.77
CA ASP A 63 -20.85 -1.83 16.47
C ASP A 63 -20.58 -0.48 15.78
N PHE A 64 -20.49 -0.50 14.45
CA PHE A 64 -20.17 0.67 13.63
C PHE A 64 -21.41 1.19 12.90
N PHE A 65 -21.51 2.51 12.76
CA PHE A 65 -22.63 3.16 12.09
C PHE A 65 -22.15 4.30 11.20
N LEU A 66 -22.68 4.39 9.98
CA LEU A 66 -22.53 5.56 9.13
C LEU A 66 -23.44 6.68 9.65
N GLY A 67 -22.89 7.89 9.73
CA GLY A 67 -23.59 9.06 10.26
C GLY A 67 -24.83 9.46 9.47
N PRO A 68 -25.74 10.25 10.08
CA PRO A 68 -26.96 10.68 9.42
C PRO A 68 -26.68 11.64 8.25
N GLU A 69 -27.68 11.80 7.38
CA GLU A 69 -27.61 12.59 6.14
C GLU A 69 -27.02 13.99 6.33
N ASP A 70 -27.48 14.74 7.34
CA ASP A 70 -26.99 16.11 7.60
C ASP A 70 -25.48 16.14 7.91
N SER A 71 -24.97 15.12 8.59
CA SER A 71 -23.53 14.98 8.86
C SER A 71 -22.76 14.70 7.58
N LEU A 72 -23.26 13.77 6.75
CA LEU A 72 -22.58 13.39 5.51
C LEU A 72 -22.62 14.50 4.46
N ARG A 73 -23.76 15.17 4.28
CA ARG A 73 -23.94 16.23 3.26
C ARG A 73 -22.93 17.36 3.42
N SER A 74 -22.58 17.69 4.66
CA SER A 74 -21.64 18.78 4.97
C SER A 74 -20.16 18.34 4.98
N ARG A 75 -19.87 17.05 5.15
CA ARG A 75 -18.50 16.56 5.43
C ARG A 75 -17.97 15.55 4.42
N ALA A 76 -18.84 14.70 3.88
CA ALA A 76 -18.51 13.60 2.99
C ALA A 76 -19.70 13.27 2.06
N PRO A 77 -20.12 14.21 1.18
CA PRO A 77 -21.31 14.04 0.35
C PRO A 77 -21.22 12.83 -0.59
N GLY A 78 -20.01 12.38 -0.95
CA GLY A 78 -19.80 11.16 -1.74
C GLY A 78 -20.27 9.87 -1.04
N LEU A 79 -20.47 9.89 0.29
CA LEU A 79 -20.96 8.74 1.06
C LEU A 79 -22.49 8.68 1.15
N LEU A 80 -23.22 9.72 0.70
CA LEU A 80 -24.68 9.75 0.75
C LEU A 80 -25.36 8.52 0.13
N PRO A 81 -24.89 7.93 -1.00
CA PRO A 81 -25.51 6.73 -1.57
C PRO A 81 -25.49 5.51 -0.65
N LEU A 82 -24.64 5.47 0.38
CA LEU A 82 -24.65 4.40 1.37
C LEU A 82 -25.82 4.49 2.35
N LEU A 83 -26.49 5.65 2.47
CA LEU A 83 -27.65 5.83 3.34
C LEU A 83 -28.94 5.18 2.80
N ASP A 84 -28.98 4.88 1.50
CA ASP A 84 -30.12 4.22 0.87
C ASP A 84 -30.22 2.72 1.22
N GLN A 85 -29.26 2.21 2.01
CA GLN A 85 -29.17 0.80 2.39
C GLN A 85 -29.66 0.56 3.81
N PRO A 86 -30.34 -0.57 4.08
CA PRO A 86 -30.76 -0.92 5.44
C PRO A 86 -29.57 -1.26 6.35
N SER A 87 -28.47 -1.74 5.76
CA SER A 87 -27.18 -1.96 6.41
C SER A 87 -26.07 -1.96 5.35
N ILE A 88 -24.85 -1.62 5.75
CA ILE A 88 -23.66 -1.63 4.90
C ILE A 88 -22.85 -2.87 5.24
N ASN A 89 -22.93 -3.89 4.37
CA ASN A 89 -22.11 -5.09 4.49
C ASN A 89 -20.86 -5.04 3.60
N TRP A 90 -19.97 -6.03 3.69
CA TRP A 90 -18.75 -6.04 2.87
C TRP A 90 -19.02 -5.98 1.36
N GLU A 91 -19.99 -6.75 0.87
CA GLU A 91 -20.31 -6.80 -0.56
C GLU A 91 -20.74 -5.43 -1.09
N SER A 92 -21.77 -4.84 -0.46
CA SER A 92 -22.27 -3.51 -0.80
C SER A 92 -21.22 -2.42 -0.63
N PHE A 93 -20.39 -2.50 0.42
CA PHE A 93 -19.29 -1.56 0.64
C PHE A 93 -18.24 -1.66 -0.46
N THR A 94 -17.84 -2.86 -0.86
CA THR A 94 -16.89 -3.03 -1.96
C THR A 94 -17.42 -2.56 -3.30
N ALA A 95 -18.70 -2.84 -3.59
CA ALA A 95 -19.36 -2.36 -4.81
C ALA A 95 -19.41 -0.83 -4.84
N PHE A 96 -19.69 -0.19 -3.71
CA PHE A 96 -19.61 1.27 -3.59
C PHE A 96 -18.19 1.79 -3.85
N LEU A 97 -17.18 1.21 -3.19
CA LEU A 97 -15.77 1.63 -3.32
C LEU A 97 -15.24 1.48 -4.75
N GLN A 98 -15.55 0.38 -5.44
CA GLN A 98 -15.14 0.17 -6.83
C GLN A 98 -15.57 1.31 -7.76
N ASN A 99 -16.72 1.92 -7.49
CA ASN A 99 -17.30 2.96 -8.36
C ASN A 99 -16.86 4.38 -7.98
N THR A 100 -16.50 4.61 -6.72
CA THR A 100 -16.40 5.97 -6.18
C THR A 100 -15.04 6.31 -5.58
N TRP A 101 -14.25 5.30 -5.19
CA TRP A 101 -13.06 5.53 -4.39
C TRP A 101 -11.93 6.21 -5.15
N HIS A 102 -11.71 5.88 -6.43
CA HIS A 102 -10.66 6.54 -7.22
C HIS A 102 -10.90 8.04 -7.36
N THR A 103 -12.16 8.45 -7.54
CA THR A 103 -12.56 9.86 -7.57
C THR A 103 -12.32 10.51 -6.21
N ALA A 104 -12.77 9.88 -5.11
CA ALA A 104 -12.55 10.38 -3.76
C ALA A 104 -11.05 10.51 -3.41
N ALA A 105 -10.22 9.55 -3.84
CA ALA A 105 -8.77 9.56 -3.68
C ALA A 105 -8.04 10.55 -4.61
N GLY A 106 -8.75 11.22 -5.52
CA GLY A 106 -8.15 12.14 -6.48
C GLY A 106 -7.21 11.46 -7.47
N HIS A 107 -7.51 10.22 -7.85
CA HIS A 107 -6.73 9.50 -8.86
C HIS A 107 -7.01 10.09 -10.25
N PRO A 108 -5.98 10.39 -11.05
CA PRO A 108 -6.18 10.82 -12.43
C PRO A 108 -6.92 9.78 -13.25
N GLU A 109 -7.83 10.21 -14.12
CA GLU A 109 -8.53 9.35 -15.08
C GLU A 109 -7.59 8.72 -16.12
N ARG A 110 -6.40 9.31 -16.31
CA ARG A 110 -5.36 8.84 -17.23
C ARG A 110 -4.00 8.74 -16.57
N VAL A 111 -3.21 7.76 -17.01
CA VAL A 111 -1.85 7.50 -16.51
C VAL A 111 -0.93 8.73 -16.67
N ASP A 112 -1.15 9.56 -17.69
CA ASP A 112 -0.38 10.80 -17.91
C ASP A 112 -0.51 11.79 -16.74
N GLY A 113 -1.63 11.79 -16.03
CA GLY A 113 -1.81 12.62 -14.84
C GLY A 113 -0.88 12.19 -13.70
N TRP A 114 -0.58 10.89 -13.57
CA TRP A 114 0.44 10.42 -12.64
C TRP A 114 1.84 10.81 -13.09
N MET A 115 2.13 10.74 -14.39
CA MET A 115 3.43 11.17 -14.92
C MET A 115 3.67 12.66 -14.70
N GLN A 116 2.64 13.50 -14.84
CA GLN A 116 2.72 14.93 -14.51
C GLN A 116 2.95 15.16 -13.01
N ARG A 117 2.26 14.40 -12.14
CA ARG A 117 2.35 14.54 -10.69
C ARG A 117 3.66 14.01 -10.11
N ALA A 118 4.13 12.86 -10.57
CA ALA A 118 5.22 12.10 -9.96
C ALA A 118 6.48 12.07 -10.85
N GLY A 119 6.42 12.52 -12.09
CA GLY A 119 7.48 12.37 -13.09
C GLY A 119 7.25 11.17 -14.02
N ASN A 120 7.80 11.23 -15.22
CA ASN A 120 7.66 10.18 -16.22
C ASN A 120 8.61 9.00 -15.93
N TRP A 121 8.11 7.91 -15.34
CA TRP A 121 8.90 6.71 -15.04
C TRP A 121 9.29 5.89 -16.27
N ARG A 122 8.73 6.22 -17.44
CA ARG A 122 9.12 5.59 -18.70
C ARG A 122 10.40 6.20 -19.26
N GLU A 123 10.79 7.37 -18.78
CA GLU A 123 12.12 7.93 -18.97
C GLU A 123 13.08 7.28 -17.95
N SER A 124 14.32 7.00 -18.36
CA SER A 124 15.26 6.24 -17.51
C SER A 124 15.93 7.07 -16.41
N GLU A 125 15.98 8.39 -16.55
CA GLU A 125 16.74 9.24 -15.64
C GLU A 125 16.06 9.35 -14.27
N GLY A 126 16.78 8.98 -13.20
CA GLY A 126 16.31 9.08 -11.81
C GLY A 126 15.30 8.01 -11.37
N TRP A 127 15.01 7.02 -12.22
CA TRP A 127 14.11 5.91 -11.90
C TRP A 127 14.86 4.58 -11.86
N ILE A 128 14.67 3.83 -10.77
CA ILE A 128 15.04 2.42 -10.71
C ILE A 128 13.95 1.65 -11.45
N ARG A 129 14.35 0.93 -12.50
CA ARG A 129 13.45 0.11 -13.34
C ARG A 129 13.89 -1.34 -13.32
N ILE A 130 12.97 -2.23 -12.99
CA ILE A 130 13.26 -3.66 -12.80
C ILE A 130 12.17 -4.48 -13.50
N PRO A 131 12.52 -5.28 -14.52
CA PRO A 131 11.60 -6.26 -15.07
C PRO A 131 11.32 -7.35 -14.04
N VAL A 132 10.04 -7.65 -13.83
CA VAL A 132 9.54 -8.65 -12.88
C VAL A 132 8.46 -9.47 -13.55
N LYS A 133 8.65 -10.78 -13.63
CA LYS A 133 7.61 -11.74 -14.03
C LYS A 133 7.24 -12.62 -12.85
N GLY A 134 5.97 -12.58 -12.43
CA GLY A 134 5.46 -13.34 -11.30
C GLY A 134 4.22 -14.14 -11.63
N SER A 135 3.60 -14.75 -10.61
CA SER A 135 2.41 -15.61 -10.79
C SER A 135 1.09 -14.85 -10.82
N MET A 136 1.12 -13.52 -10.75
CA MET A 136 -0.08 -12.68 -10.64
C MET A 136 -0.55 -12.10 -11.97
N SER A 137 0.33 -12.10 -12.97
CA SER A 137 0.05 -11.64 -14.32
C SER A 137 0.86 -12.49 -15.28
N PRO A 138 0.32 -12.85 -16.46
CA PRO A 138 1.10 -13.55 -17.49
C PRO A 138 2.20 -12.65 -18.09
N PHE A 139 2.10 -11.34 -17.88
CA PHE A 139 2.98 -10.34 -18.48
C PHE A 139 4.24 -10.07 -17.64
N VAL A 140 5.31 -9.69 -18.34
CA VAL A 140 6.48 -9.10 -17.69
C VAL A 140 6.11 -7.68 -17.27
N ARG A 141 6.40 -7.32 -16.02
CA ARG A 141 6.10 -6.00 -15.47
C ARG A 141 7.39 -5.21 -15.34
N ILE A 142 7.48 -4.01 -15.90
CA ILE A 142 8.59 -3.09 -15.64
C ILE A 142 8.20 -2.26 -14.43
N VAL A 143 8.67 -2.65 -13.24
CA VAL A 143 8.40 -1.92 -12.01
C VAL A 143 9.39 -0.79 -11.86
N SER A 144 8.86 0.41 -11.62
CA SER A 144 9.58 1.67 -11.61
C SER A 144 9.33 2.42 -10.30
N VAL A 145 10.40 2.87 -9.66
CA VAL A 145 10.36 3.72 -8.46
C VAL A 145 11.45 4.77 -8.54
N LYS A 146 11.17 5.99 -8.07
CA LYS A 146 12.20 7.04 -8.02
C LYS A 146 13.35 6.62 -7.11
N GLU A 147 14.57 6.76 -7.62
CA GLU A 147 15.78 6.47 -6.85
C GLU A 147 15.84 7.33 -5.58
N SER A 148 15.46 8.61 -5.69
CA SER A 148 15.41 9.53 -4.55
C SER A 148 14.48 9.05 -3.44
N ALA A 149 13.38 8.36 -3.77
CA ALA A 149 12.45 7.81 -2.78
C ALA A 149 13.07 6.61 -2.05
N VAL A 150 13.81 5.76 -2.75
CA VAL A 150 14.57 4.64 -2.17
C VAL A 150 15.67 5.16 -1.23
N VAL A 151 16.45 6.15 -1.68
CA VAL A 151 17.51 6.77 -0.87
C VAL A 151 16.93 7.44 0.38
N ALA A 152 15.79 8.13 0.27
CA ALA A 152 15.11 8.73 1.42
C ALA A 152 14.66 7.65 2.43
N ALA A 153 14.08 6.55 1.97
CA ALA A 153 13.66 5.44 2.83
C ALA A 153 14.85 4.80 3.58
N LEU A 154 15.98 4.61 2.88
CA LEU A 154 17.22 4.12 3.46
C LEU A 154 17.80 5.09 4.50
N SER A 155 17.72 6.39 4.22
CA SER A 155 18.19 7.43 5.15
C SER A 155 17.36 7.50 6.44
N GLU A 156 16.05 7.25 6.35
CA GLU A 156 15.18 7.10 7.53
C GLU A 156 15.58 5.88 8.36
N ARG A 157 15.77 4.72 7.69
CA ARG A 157 16.21 3.49 8.35
C ARG A 157 17.55 3.67 9.08
N ALA A 158 18.54 4.30 8.44
CA ALA A 158 19.86 4.55 9.04
C ALA A 158 19.81 5.39 10.33
N ARG A 159 18.75 6.19 10.53
CA ARG A 159 18.52 6.97 11.75
C ARG A 159 17.91 6.14 12.90
N GLY A 160 17.89 4.82 12.78
CA GLY A 160 17.27 3.91 13.74
C GLY A 160 15.78 3.69 13.50
N GLY A 161 15.25 4.18 12.38
CA GLY A 161 13.88 3.96 11.95
C GLY A 161 13.69 2.62 11.24
N ILE A 162 12.44 2.38 10.84
CA ILE A 162 12.09 1.31 9.91
C ILE A 162 12.28 1.82 8.47
N LEU A 163 12.50 0.93 7.49
CA LEU A 163 12.48 1.34 6.09
C LEU A 163 11.06 1.78 5.72
N GLN A 164 10.89 3.08 5.55
CA GLN A 164 9.62 3.67 5.19
C GLN A 164 9.82 4.66 4.05
N TYR A 165 9.14 4.40 2.94
CA TYR A 165 9.12 5.34 1.83
C TYR A 165 8.43 6.66 2.23
N PRO A 166 8.90 7.81 1.72
CA PRO A 166 8.24 9.08 1.99
C PRO A 166 6.83 9.12 1.39
N GLU A 167 5.96 9.92 1.99
CA GLU A 167 4.67 10.26 1.40
C GLU A 167 4.87 10.82 -0.01
N GLY A 168 3.98 10.44 -0.92
CA GLY A 168 4.09 10.73 -2.35
C GLY A 168 5.08 9.87 -3.12
N THR A 169 5.60 8.80 -2.52
CA THR A 169 6.31 7.77 -3.30
C THR A 169 5.34 7.06 -4.23
N LEU A 170 5.73 6.94 -5.49
CA LEU A 170 5.01 6.19 -6.52
C LEU A 170 5.82 4.96 -6.94
N PHE A 171 5.16 3.81 -6.97
CA PHE A 171 5.58 2.65 -7.74
C PHE A 171 4.66 2.52 -8.95
N ALA A 172 5.24 2.47 -10.15
CA ALA A 172 4.52 2.16 -11.38
C ALA A 172 4.98 0.80 -11.90
N ALA A 173 4.05 -0.06 -12.29
CA ALA A 173 4.37 -1.29 -12.98
C ALA A 173 3.67 -1.31 -14.34
N ASP A 174 4.44 -1.08 -15.40
CA ASP A 174 3.97 -1.23 -16.78
C ASP A 174 4.02 -2.71 -17.18
N HIS A 175 2.87 -3.29 -17.50
CA HIS A 175 2.73 -4.68 -17.92
C HIS A 175 2.94 -4.77 -19.44
N MET A 176 3.92 -5.57 -19.84
CA MET A 176 4.41 -5.65 -21.20
C MET A 176 3.92 -6.92 -21.89
N ASN A 177 3.33 -6.78 -23.07
CA ASN A 177 3.04 -7.87 -24.00
C ASN A 177 3.59 -7.51 -25.38
N GLU A 178 4.47 -8.33 -25.94
CA GLU A 178 5.06 -8.12 -27.28
C GLU A 178 5.63 -6.70 -27.50
N GLY A 179 6.25 -6.13 -26.46
CA GLY A 179 6.84 -4.78 -26.50
C GLY A 179 5.85 -3.63 -26.31
N GLN A 180 4.56 -3.91 -26.13
CA GLN A 180 3.52 -2.93 -25.86
C GLN A 180 3.09 -2.95 -24.39
N ILE A 181 2.68 -1.79 -23.88
CA ILE A 181 2.08 -1.68 -22.55
C ILE A 181 0.60 -2.03 -22.68
N VAL A 182 0.18 -3.12 -22.05
CA VAL A 182 -1.22 -3.58 -22.04
C VAL A 182 -1.97 -3.14 -20.79
N GLU A 183 -1.24 -2.76 -19.75
CA GLU A 183 -1.77 -2.29 -18.47
C GLU A 183 -0.68 -1.55 -17.70
N THR A 184 -1.07 -0.57 -16.88
CA THR A 184 -0.19 0.05 -15.89
C THR A 184 -0.86 -0.03 -14.52
N THR A 185 -0.16 -0.54 -13.51
CA THR A 185 -0.61 -0.47 -12.11
C THR A 185 0.21 0.54 -11.34
N ILE A 186 -0.43 1.27 -10.43
CA ILE A 186 0.17 2.32 -9.61
C ILE A 186 -0.07 1.99 -8.15
N MET A 187 0.99 2.11 -7.34
CA MET A 187 0.89 2.23 -5.89
C MET A 187 1.41 3.61 -5.47
N TRP A 188 0.59 4.38 -4.77
CA TRP A 188 0.91 5.73 -4.32
C TRP A 188 0.88 5.82 -2.80
N LYS A 189 1.97 6.28 -2.19
CA LYS A 189 2.01 6.44 -0.73
C LYS A 189 1.26 7.70 -0.32
N ARG A 190 0.13 7.53 0.34
CA ARG A 190 -0.66 8.65 0.88
C ARG A 190 -0.26 9.04 2.29
N GLY A 191 0.22 8.09 3.08
CA GLY A 191 0.59 8.31 4.49
C GLY A 191 1.29 7.12 5.12
N PRO A 192 1.59 7.18 6.43
CA PRO A 192 2.12 6.03 7.17
C PRO A 192 1.17 4.83 7.06
N GLY A 193 1.67 3.71 6.52
CA GLY A 193 0.88 2.49 6.29
C GLY A 193 -0.27 2.62 5.28
N LYS A 194 -0.40 3.74 4.56
CA LYS A 194 -1.51 4.01 3.64
C LYS A 194 -1.00 4.12 2.21
N TRP A 195 -1.34 3.11 1.40
CA TRP A 195 -0.98 3.01 -0.01
C TRP A 195 -2.22 2.97 -0.87
N ASP A 196 -2.37 3.91 -1.77
CA ASP A 196 -3.46 3.92 -2.72
C ASP A 196 -3.08 3.09 -3.96
N TYR A 197 -4.04 2.35 -4.52
CA TYR A 197 -3.85 1.46 -5.67
C TYR A 197 -4.70 1.95 -6.84
N ALA A 198 -4.13 1.97 -8.04
CA ALA A 198 -4.87 2.26 -9.27
C ALA A 198 -4.37 1.36 -10.40
N SER A 199 -5.26 1.04 -11.35
CA SER A 199 -4.89 0.35 -12.58
C SER A 199 -5.37 1.14 -13.79
N TYR A 200 -4.64 1.00 -14.90
CA TYR A 200 -4.90 1.68 -16.15
C TYR A 200 -4.83 0.66 -17.30
N ASP A 201 -5.78 0.74 -18.23
CA ASP A 201 -5.80 -0.10 -19.43
C ASP A 201 -4.62 0.23 -20.38
N GLY A 202 -4.45 -0.56 -21.44
CA GLY A 202 -3.42 -0.30 -22.47
C GLY A 202 -3.58 1.04 -23.20
N GLY A 203 -4.77 1.66 -23.11
CA GLY A 203 -5.03 3.02 -23.58
C GLY A 203 -4.69 4.11 -22.54
N GLY A 204 -4.18 3.71 -21.38
CA GLY A 204 -3.81 4.57 -20.27
C GLY A 204 -4.98 5.15 -19.50
N ARG A 205 -6.20 4.59 -19.61
CA ARG A 205 -7.40 5.04 -18.90
C ARG A 205 -7.59 4.22 -17.62
N LEU A 206 -8.06 4.88 -16.56
CA LEU A 206 -8.35 4.24 -15.29
C LEU A 206 -9.26 3.02 -15.49
N ALA A 207 -8.84 1.89 -14.94
CA ALA A 207 -9.56 0.63 -14.97
C ALA A 207 -9.89 0.21 -13.54
N ILE A 208 -11.03 -0.47 -13.39
CA ILE A 208 -11.44 -1.08 -12.11
C ILE A 208 -10.97 -2.54 -12.00
N GLU A 209 -10.37 -3.07 -13.06
CA GLU A 209 -9.84 -4.42 -13.13
C GLU A 209 -8.36 -4.41 -13.49
N VAL A 210 -7.68 -5.50 -13.11
CA VAL A 210 -6.29 -5.81 -13.44
C VAL A 210 -6.23 -7.16 -14.14
N PHE A 211 -5.44 -7.27 -15.20
CA PHE A 211 -5.23 -8.53 -15.92
C PHE A 211 -4.60 -9.58 -15.02
N LYS A 212 -5.38 -10.62 -14.74
CA LYS A 212 -4.97 -11.81 -14.03
C LYS A 212 -5.72 -13.02 -14.54
N GLU A 213 -5.04 -14.16 -14.59
CA GLU A 213 -5.66 -15.46 -14.87
C GLU A 213 -5.95 -16.25 -13.57
N PRO A 214 -7.02 -17.04 -13.53
CA PRO A 214 -8.06 -17.20 -14.57
C PRO A 214 -9.12 -16.09 -14.55
N LYS A 215 -9.09 -15.19 -13.57
CA LYS A 215 -10.06 -14.10 -13.42
C LYS A 215 -9.35 -12.78 -13.10
N PRO A 216 -9.79 -11.65 -13.68
CA PRO A 216 -9.28 -10.34 -13.34
C PRO A 216 -9.39 -10.04 -11.85
N LEU A 217 -8.46 -9.22 -11.34
CA LEU A 217 -8.55 -8.68 -9.98
C LEU A 217 -9.23 -7.34 -9.97
N GLN A 218 -10.01 -7.07 -8.93
CA GLN A 218 -10.71 -5.81 -8.74
C GLN A 218 -9.83 -4.78 -8.01
N SER A 219 -9.53 -3.68 -8.68
CA SER A 219 -8.88 -2.50 -8.12
C SER A 219 -9.95 -1.54 -7.56
N PRO A 220 -9.76 -0.93 -6.38
CA PRO A 220 -8.57 -1.00 -5.50
C PRO A 220 -8.63 -2.11 -4.43
N VAL A 221 -9.81 -2.69 -4.17
CA VAL A 221 -10.06 -3.49 -2.95
C VAL A 221 -9.21 -4.76 -2.90
N GLN A 222 -9.16 -5.53 -3.99
CA GLN A 222 -8.38 -6.79 -4.01
C GLN A 222 -6.88 -6.51 -4.08
N CYS A 223 -6.46 -5.41 -4.71
CA CYS A 223 -5.08 -4.94 -4.67
C CYS A 223 -4.65 -4.63 -3.23
N LEU A 224 -5.41 -3.82 -2.49
CA LEU A 224 -5.13 -3.56 -1.08
C LEU A 224 -5.04 -4.86 -0.29
N GLY A 225 -6.04 -5.74 -0.38
CA GLY A 225 -6.06 -6.99 0.36
C GLY A 225 -4.89 -7.92 0.06
N CYS A 226 -4.39 -7.95 -1.19
CA CYS A 226 -3.21 -8.73 -1.55
C CYS A 226 -1.93 -8.15 -0.95
N HIS A 227 -1.81 -6.83 -0.92
CA HIS A 227 -0.61 -6.15 -0.40
C HIS A 227 -0.59 -6.07 1.13
N THR A 228 -1.74 -5.92 1.79
CA THR A 228 -1.80 -5.85 3.25
C THR A 228 -1.77 -7.21 3.95
N GLY A 229 -1.91 -8.30 3.19
CA GLY A 229 -1.77 -9.65 3.73
C GLY A 229 -0.33 -10.12 3.86
N ASN A 230 -0.13 -11.32 4.42
CA ASN A 230 1.19 -11.98 4.50
C ASN A 230 1.58 -12.68 3.19
N ARG A 231 0.97 -12.31 2.06
CA ARG A 231 1.20 -12.98 0.77
C ARG A 231 2.32 -12.26 0.04
N ALA A 232 3.56 -12.68 0.28
CA ALA A 232 4.63 -12.44 -0.68
C ALA A 232 4.35 -13.31 -1.92
N PHE A 233 4.25 -12.68 -3.08
CA PHE A 233 4.10 -13.39 -4.35
C PHE A 233 5.49 -13.78 -4.86
N GLU A 234 5.55 -14.87 -5.61
CA GLU A 234 6.72 -15.15 -6.42
C GLU A 234 6.74 -14.19 -7.60
N PRO A 235 7.91 -13.61 -7.95
CA PRO A 235 9.27 -13.99 -7.54
C PRO A 235 9.84 -13.26 -6.32
N GLU A 236 9.12 -12.27 -5.76
CA GLU A 236 9.61 -11.43 -4.66
C GLU A 236 9.89 -12.25 -3.39
N ARG A 237 9.10 -13.30 -3.15
CA ARG A 237 9.30 -14.23 -2.04
C ARG A 237 10.60 -15.03 -2.12
N SER A 238 11.05 -15.41 -3.31
CA SER A 238 12.27 -16.21 -3.49
C SER A 238 13.54 -15.38 -3.47
N PHE A 239 13.46 -14.05 -3.60
CA PHE A 239 14.63 -13.19 -3.63
C PHE A 239 15.45 -13.32 -2.33
N PRO A 240 16.79 -13.48 -2.40
CA PRO A 240 17.67 -13.25 -3.54
C PRO A 240 17.90 -14.48 -4.43
N ALA A 241 17.33 -15.64 -4.09
CA ALA A 241 17.38 -16.82 -4.93
C ALA A 241 16.49 -16.67 -6.17
N SER A 242 16.66 -17.59 -7.12
CA SER A 242 15.77 -17.71 -8.27
C SER A 242 14.45 -18.36 -7.82
N ALA A 243 13.33 -17.81 -8.27
CA ALA A 243 12.05 -18.48 -8.11
C ALA A 243 11.98 -19.70 -9.03
N SER A 244 11.33 -20.78 -8.56
CA SER A 244 10.98 -21.89 -9.45
C SER A 244 9.97 -21.42 -10.50
N ASP A 245 9.76 -22.17 -11.58
CA ASP A 245 8.70 -21.87 -12.53
C ASP A 245 7.30 -21.96 -11.90
N GLY A 246 6.38 -21.13 -12.39
CA GLY A 246 4.96 -21.15 -12.02
C GLY A 246 4.08 -21.74 -13.13
N PRO A 247 2.75 -21.73 -12.95
CA PRO A 247 1.81 -22.21 -13.97
C PRO A 247 1.96 -21.51 -15.33
N ASP A 248 2.35 -20.23 -15.33
CA ASP A 248 2.49 -19.38 -16.51
C ASP A 248 3.96 -19.24 -16.98
N GLY A 249 4.80 -20.22 -16.59
CA GLY A 249 6.21 -20.32 -16.94
C GLY A 249 7.16 -19.68 -15.94
N ALA A 250 8.32 -19.24 -16.43
CA ALA A 250 9.39 -18.71 -15.60
C ALA A 250 8.97 -17.49 -14.77
N ARG A 251 9.41 -17.46 -13.52
CA ARG A 251 9.20 -16.36 -12.56
C ARG A 251 10.55 -15.78 -12.19
N TYR A 252 10.71 -14.47 -12.29
CA TYR A 252 12.00 -13.84 -12.06
C TYR A 252 11.90 -12.35 -11.75
N ILE A 253 12.89 -11.88 -11.01
CA ILE A 253 13.29 -10.48 -10.92
C ILE A 253 14.55 -10.35 -11.76
N ASP A 254 14.50 -9.56 -12.82
CA ASP A 254 15.60 -9.40 -13.77
C ASP A 254 16.63 -8.40 -13.23
N VAL A 255 17.61 -8.95 -12.52
CA VAL A 255 18.74 -8.23 -11.96
C VAL A 255 20.00 -9.05 -12.15
N ASP A 256 21.14 -8.37 -12.24
CA ASP A 256 22.45 -9.03 -12.28
C ASP A 256 22.73 -9.83 -10.99
N ASP A 257 23.63 -10.80 -11.08
CA ASP A 257 23.99 -11.66 -9.94
C ASP A 257 24.57 -10.86 -8.77
N ALA A 258 25.27 -9.76 -9.05
CA ALA A 258 25.82 -8.90 -8.01
C ALA A 258 24.71 -8.17 -7.21
N SER A 259 23.52 -8.02 -7.78
CA SER A 259 22.35 -7.47 -7.10
C SER A 259 21.70 -8.49 -6.15
N ARG A 260 22.00 -9.79 -6.30
CA ARG A 260 21.53 -10.89 -5.43
C ARG A 260 22.45 -11.08 -4.22
N ASP A 261 22.77 -9.97 -3.56
CA ASP A 261 23.72 -9.93 -2.44
C ASP A 261 23.08 -10.47 -1.14
N ALA A 262 23.59 -11.61 -0.65
CA ALA A 262 23.10 -12.24 0.57
C ALA A 262 23.33 -11.38 1.82
N THR A 263 24.40 -10.59 1.87
CA THR A 263 24.72 -9.72 3.02
C THR A 263 23.72 -8.59 3.12
N VAL A 264 23.44 -7.92 2.01
CA VAL A 264 22.44 -6.84 1.95
C VAL A 264 21.05 -7.39 2.23
N THR A 265 20.72 -8.55 1.66
CA THR A 265 19.40 -9.18 1.85
C THR A 265 19.17 -9.56 3.31
N ALA A 266 20.15 -10.15 4.00
CA ALA A 266 20.03 -10.51 5.41
C ALA A 266 19.75 -9.29 6.30
N LEU A 267 20.35 -8.14 5.98
CA LEU A 267 20.22 -6.90 6.73
C LEU A 267 18.86 -6.20 6.53
N LEU A 268 18.25 -6.38 5.37
CA LEU A 268 16.96 -5.81 4.98
C LEU A 268 15.81 -6.84 5.05
N ASN A 269 16.07 -8.02 5.63
CA ASN A 269 15.12 -9.12 5.74
C ASN A 269 13.88 -8.78 6.60
N GLU A 270 13.98 -7.76 7.47
CA GLU A 270 12.84 -7.25 8.26
C GLU A 270 11.65 -6.85 7.37
N HIS A 271 11.90 -6.47 6.12
CA HIS A 271 10.84 -6.09 5.19
C HIS A 271 10.00 -7.28 4.74
N LEU A 272 10.51 -8.52 4.79
CA LEU A 272 9.73 -9.72 4.43
C LEU A 272 8.61 -10.06 5.43
N GLN A 273 8.56 -9.40 6.60
CA GLN A 273 7.60 -9.72 7.67
C GLN A 273 6.40 -8.77 7.75
N ARG A 274 6.28 -7.79 6.86
CA ARG A 274 5.25 -6.73 6.94
C ARG A 274 4.38 -6.67 5.69
N SER A 275 3.19 -6.09 5.79
CA SER A 275 2.31 -5.69 4.69
C SER A 275 2.95 -4.75 3.64
N ASP A 276 4.24 -4.41 3.81
CA ASP A 276 5.06 -3.57 2.93
C ASP A 276 6.21 -4.38 2.26
N THR A 277 6.09 -5.72 2.19
CA THR A 277 7.16 -6.63 1.70
C THR A 277 7.77 -6.27 0.33
N ILE A 278 6.96 -5.84 -0.63
CA ILE A 278 7.43 -5.43 -1.97
C ILE A 278 8.36 -4.22 -1.91
N LEU A 279 8.23 -3.39 -0.88
CA LEU A 279 8.96 -2.13 -0.77
C LEU A 279 10.42 -2.31 -0.36
N GLY A 280 10.69 -3.30 0.50
CA GLY A 280 12.06 -3.63 0.92
C GLY A 280 12.93 -4.11 -0.23
N LEU A 281 12.34 -4.85 -1.16
CA LEU A 281 13.04 -5.44 -2.30
C LEU A 281 13.84 -4.40 -3.10
N TYR A 282 13.24 -3.26 -3.42
CA TYR A 282 13.89 -2.22 -4.24
C TYR A 282 15.04 -1.53 -3.49
N ALA A 283 14.90 -1.35 -2.17
CA ALA A 283 15.98 -0.85 -1.33
C ALA A 283 17.14 -1.87 -1.26
N THR A 284 16.83 -3.16 -1.14
CA THR A 284 17.80 -4.25 -1.18
C THR A 284 18.56 -4.26 -2.50
N ILE A 285 17.85 -4.30 -3.63
CA ILE A 285 18.48 -4.31 -4.96
C ILE A 285 19.34 -3.07 -5.17
N TYR A 286 18.86 -1.90 -4.75
CA TYR A 286 19.62 -0.66 -4.84
C TYR A 286 20.93 -0.74 -4.04
N LEU A 287 20.89 -1.15 -2.77
CA LEU A 287 22.08 -1.28 -1.93
C LEU A 287 23.04 -2.35 -2.44
N SER A 288 22.55 -3.47 -2.98
CA SER A 288 23.40 -4.49 -3.60
C SER A 288 24.16 -3.92 -4.80
N ARG A 289 23.50 -3.12 -5.66
CA ARG A 289 24.15 -2.42 -6.77
C ARG A 289 25.19 -1.41 -6.28
N VAL A 290 24.87 -0.64 -5.23
CA VAL A 290 25.81 0.30 -4.59
C VAL A 290 27.05 -0.45 -4.07
N ARG A 291 26.86 -1.55 -3.34
CA ARG A 291 27.96 -2.39 -2.83
C ARG A 291 28.81 -2.95 -3.95
N SER A 292 28.20 -3.50 -4.99
CA SER A 292 28.89 -4.02 -6.18
C SER A 292 29.75 -2.94 -6.86
N ARG A 293 29.26 -1.70 -7.00
CA ARG A 293 30.06 -0.59 -7.52
C ARG A 293 31.26 -0.29 -6.63
N VAL A 294 31.06 -0.19 -5.32
CA VAL A 294 32.16 0.06 -4.35
C VAL A 294 33.21 -1.05 -4.41
N LEU A 295 32.80 -2.32 -4.36
CA LEU A 295 33.71 -3.47 -4.42
C LEU A 295 34.48 -3.57 -5.74
N SER A 296 33.88 -3.12 -6.85
CA SER A 296 34.55 -3.07 -8.16
C SER A 296 35.39 -1.81 -8.39
N GLY A 297 35.56 -0.94 -7.37
CA GLY A 297 36.34 0.30 -7.46
C GLY A 297 35.66 1.41 -8.27
N ARG A 298 34.37 1.25 -8.61
CA ARG A 298 33.54 2.22 -9.35
C ARG A 298 32.61 3.04 -8.45
N GLY A 299 32.63 2.78 -7.15
CA GLY A 299 31.82 3.51 -6.17
C GLY A 299 32.32 4.93 -5.92
N THR A 300 31.41 5.79 -5.51
CA THR A 300 31.70 7.15 -5.07
C THR A 300 31.89 7.21 -3.54
N PRO A 301 32.44 8.30 -2.98
CA PRO A 301 32.46 8.50 -1.53
C PRO A 301 31.06 8.47 -0.90
N ALA A 302 30.04 8.94 -1.62
CA ALA A 302 28.65 8.91 -1.18
C ALA A 302 28.11 7.47 -1.10
N ASP A 303 28.47 6.60 -2.06
CA ASP A 303 28.13 5.18 -2.03
C ASP A 303 28.72 4.51 -0.78
N SER A 304 30.01 4.73 -0.51
CA SER A 304 30.69 4.15 0.67
C SER A 304 30.10 4.65 1.99
N LEU A 305 29.76 5.95 2.07
CA LEU A 305 29.08 6.52 3.23
C LEU A 305 27.71 5.88 3.43
N LEU A 306 26.92 5.73 2.36
CA LEU A 306 25.61 5.09 2.43
C LEU A 306 25.71 3.66 2.95
N LEU A 307 26.63 2.84 2.42
CA LEU A 307 26.82 1.46 2.90
C LEU A 307 27.22 1.43 4.38
N THR A 308 28.13 2.31 4.78
CA THR A 308 28.57 2.43 6.19
C THR A 308 27.40 2.80 7.11
N GLN A 309 26.57 3.77 6.71
CA GLN A 309 25.37 4.17 7.46
C GLN A 309 24.35 3.04 7.60
N GLN A 310 24.27 2.13 6.62
CA GLN A 310 23.41 0.96 6.69
C GLN A 310 24.03 -0.20 7.47
N GLY A 311 25.29 -0.11 7.90
CA GLY A 311 26.02 -1.20 8.54
C GLY A 311 26.44 -2.31 7.56
N ILE A 312 26.57 -1.98 6.28
CA ILE A 312 26.95 -2.94 5.23
C ILE A 312 28.47 -2.87 5.01
N PRO A 313 29.19 -4.00 5.12
CA PRO A 313 30.64 -4.03 4.94
C PRO A 313 31.03 -3.74 3.49
N ILE A 314 32.08 -2.91 3.33
CA ILE A 314 32.66 -2.52 2.03
C ILE A 314 33.89 -3.34 1.64
N THR A 315 34.20 -4.40 2.39
CA THR A 315 35.22 -5.39 2.04
C THR A 315 34.56 -6.59 1.38
N SER A 316 35.24 -7.21 0.42
CA SER A 316 34.85 -8.56 -0.02
C SER A 316 35.05 -9.49 1.16
N ASP A 317 34.00 -10.20 1.56
CA ASP A 317 34.17 -11.34 2.45
C ASP A 317 35.10 -12.30 1.72
N ALA A 318 36.33 -12.44 2.21
CA ALA A 318 37.26 -13.42 1.68
C ALA A 318 36.65 -14.80 1.95
N SER A 319 36.03 -15.37 0.93
CA SER A 319 35.53 -16.75 0.90
C SER A 319 36.66 -17.74 1.09
#